data_AF-A0A640TC36-F1
#
_entry.id   AF-A0A640TC36-F1
#
_cell.length_a   1.000
_cell.length_b   1.000
_cell.length_c   1.000
_cell.angle_alpha   90.00
_cell.angle_beta   90.00
_cell.angle_gamma   90.00
#
_symmetry.space_group_name_H-M   'P 1'
#
loop_
_entity.id
_entity.type
_entity.pdbx_description
1 polymer ?
#
loop_
_entity_poly.entity_id
_entity_poly.type
_entity_poly.pdbx_seq_one_letter_code
_entity_poly.pdbx_strand_id
1 'polypeptide(L)' 'MTDQKIGQAIDALGVTADLDDEDMIVDCIVLIKVLQADGTIAMSIGTTDSTDWINQKGLLHSALELTEGHYRAVGDD' A
#
# COMPACT_ATOMS: atom_id res chain seq x y z
N MET A 1 13.53 -0.34 16.62
CA MET A 1 13.24 -0.33 15.17
C MET A 1 13.47 1.09 14.70
N THR A 2 14.08 1.26 13.52
CA THR A 2 14.36 2.59 12.96
C THR A 2 13.47 2.75 11.74
N ASP A 3 12.83 3.90 11.60
CA ASP A 3 12.02 4.20 10.44
C ASP A 3 12.93 4.37 9.21
N GLN A 4 12.57 3.68 8.13
CA GLN A 4 13.27 3.76 6.85
C GLN A 4 12.27 4.16 5.77
N LYS A 5 12.73 4.96 4.81
CA LYS A 5 11.94 5.25 3.62
C LYS A 5 11.76 3.96 2.83
N ILE A 6 10.50 3.60 2.55
CA ILE A 6 10.17 2.29 2.00
C ILE A 6 10.43 2.16 0.49
N GLY A 7 10.56 3.28 -0.23
CA GLY A 7 10.67 3.31 -1.71
C GLY A 7 11.76 2.39 -2.26
N GLN A 8 12.98 2.47 -1.74
CA GLN A 8 14.08 1.60 -2.21
C GLN A 8 13.80 0.10 -2.02
N ALA A 9 13.08 -0.27 -0.96
CA ALA A 9 12.72 -1.66 -0.70
C ALA A 9 11.63 -2.15 -1.66
N ILE A 10 10.66 -1.29 -2.00
CA ILE A 10 9.62 -1.56 -3.00
C ILE A 10 10.26 -1.74 -4.38
N ASP A 11 11.16 -0.82 -4.76
CA ASP A 11 11.86 -0.87 -6.05
C ASP A 11 12.70 -2.16 -6.19
N ALA A 12 13.41 -2.55 -5.13
CA ALA A 12 14.22 -3.78 -5.12
C ALA A 12 13.38 -5.05 -5.27
N LEU A 13 12.11 -5.03 -4.85
CA LEU A 13 11.15 -6.13 -5.03
C LEU A 13 10.48 -6.11 -6.42
N GLY A 14 10.66 -5.05 -7.21
CA GLY A 14 10.05 -4.89 -8.52
C GLY A 14 8.55 -4.63 -8.48
N VAL A 15 8.05 -4.10 -7.36
CA VAL A 15 6.63 -3.76 -7.21
C VAL A 15 6.30 -2.53 -8.06
N THR A 16 5.21 -2.60 -8.81
CA THR A 16 4.69 -1.52 -9.65
C THR A 16 3.21 -1.30 -9.33
N ALA A 17 2.71 -0.10 -9.61
CA ALA A 17 1.29 0.24 -9.54
C ALA A 17 0.83 0.70 -10.93
N ASP A 18 -0.42 0.42 -11.24
CA ASP A 18 -1.08 0.94 -12.44
C ASP A 18 -1.58 2.35 -12.13
N LEU A 19 -0.98 3.36 -12.77
CA LEU A 19 -1.25 4.78 -12.57
C LEU A 19 -1.21 5.47 -13.93
N ASP A 20 -2.14 6.38 -14.17
CA ASP A 20 -2.16 7.21 -15.37
C ASP A 20 -1.26 8.45 -15.21
N ASP A 21 -0.84 9.05 -16.34
CA ASP A 21 0.08 10.20 -16.35
C ASP A 21 -0.43 11.43 -15.59
N GLU A 22 -1.75 11.56 -15.44
CA GLU A 22 -2.39 12.68 -14.74
C GLU A 22 -2.74 12.37 -13.28
N ASP A 23 -2.48 11.13 -12.81
CA ASP A 23 -2.81 10.73 -11.45
C ASP A 23 -1.91 11.41 -10.42
N MET A 24 -2.56 11.96 -9.39
CA MET A 24 -1.88 12.49 -8.21
C MET A 24 -2.05 11.54 -7.04
N ILE A 25 -0.94 10.94 -6.59
CA ILE A 25 -0.93 10.13 -5.37
C ILE A 25 -1.03 11.06 -4.15
N VAL A 26 -2.15 11.00 -3.45
CA VAL A 26 -2.42 11.83 -2.26
C VAL A 26 -2.17 11.09 -0.95
N ASP A 27 -2.26 9.77 -0.96
CA ASP A 27 -2.11 8.93 0.23
C ASP A 27 -1.72 7.49 -0.17
N CYS A 28 -1.02 6.79 0.72
CA CYS A 28 -0.56 5.43 0.48
C CYS A 28 -0.50 4.62 1.79
N ILE A 29 -0.90 3.35 1.70
CA ILE A 29 -0.60 2.33 2.71
C ILE A 29 0.20 1.20 2.07
N VAL A 30 1.27 0.80 2.75
CA VAL A 30 2.16 -0.28 2.28
C VAL A 30 2.13 -1.42 3.29
N LEU A 31 1.77 -2.62 2.82
CA LEU A 31 1.73 -3.85 3.62
C LEU A 31 3.00 -4.68 3.43
N ILE A 32 3.83 -4.61 4.47
CA ILE A 32 5.10 -5.28 4.78
C ILE A 32 5.03 -6.75 5.20
N LYS A 33 5.12 -7.78 4.34
CA LYS A 33 5.49 -9.12 4.85
C LYS A 33 7.00 -9.16 5.13
N VAL A 34 7.37 -9.30 6.40
CA VAL A 34 8.77 -9.28 6.86
C VAL A 34 9.17 -10.65 7.41
N LEU A 35 10.27 -11.21 6.90
CA LEU A 35 10.96 -12.33 7.53
C LEU A 35 11.97 -11.77 8.53
N GLN A 36 11.78 -12.05 9.81
CA GLN A 36 12.66 -11.62 10.88
C GLN A 36 13.90 -12.52 10.98
N ALA A 37 14.93 -12.03 11.68
CA ALA A 37 16.21 -12.74 11.81
C ALA A 37 16.10 -14.09 12.54
N ASP A 38 15.08 -14.26 13.38
CA ASP A 38 14.77 -15.50 14.08
C ASP A 38 13.96 -16.50 13.22
N GLY A 39 13.69 -16.15 11.96
CA GLY A 39 12.91 -16.96 11.03
C GLY A 39 11.40 -16.78 11.15
N THR A 40 10.91 -15.93 12.06
CA THR A 40 9.48 -15.64 12.18
C THR A 40 8.99 -14.71 11.06
N ILE A 41 7.72 -14.85 10.70
CA ILE A 41 7.05 -13.93 9.77
C ILE A 41 6.28 -12.90 10.59
N ALA A 42 6.49 -11.62 10.27
CA ALA A 42 5.75 -10.50 10.82
C ALA A 42 5.10 -9.68 9.71
N MET A 43 4.10 -8.89 10.09
CA MET A 43 3.50 -7.88 9.23
C MET A 43 3.90 -6.49 9.73
N SER A 44 4.38 -5.65 8.82
CA SER A 44 4.67 -4.24 9.05
C SER A 44 3.75 -3.40 8.18
N ILE A 45 3.38 -2.22 8.67
CA ILE A 45 2.53 -1.27 7.95
C ILE A 45 3.27 0.06 7.93
N GLY A 46 3.43 0.63 6.73
CA GLY A 46 3.85 2.01 6.54
C GLY A 46 2.71 2.82 5.93
N THR A 47 2.55 4.06 6.38
CA THR A 47 1.56 5.00 5.83
C THR A 47 2.20 6.36 5.60
N THR A 48 1.55 7.20 4.82
CA THR A 48 1.89 8.62 4.75
C THR A 48 1.74 9.28 6.13
N ASP A 49 2.54 10.31 6.42
CA ASP A 49 2.52 10.97 7.74
C ASP A 49 1.15 11.61 8.06
N SER A 50 0.41 12.02 7.04
CA SER A 50 -0.89 12.67 7.15
C SER A 50 -2.09 11.70 7.14
N THR A 51 -1.86 10.39 7.01
CA THR A 51 -2.95 9.41 6.92
C THR A 51 -3.60 9.21 8.29
N ASP A 52 -4.76 9.82 8.50
CA ASP A 52 -5.54 9.54 9.71
C ASP A 52 -6.09 8.10 9.73
N TRP A 53 -6.53 7.64 10.90
CA TRP A 53 -7.01 6.27 11.08
C TRP A 53 -8.28 5.95 10.26
N ILE A 54 -9.05 6.96 9.84
CA ILE A 54 -10.25 6.78 9.02
C ILE A 54 -9.83 6.47 7.58
N ASN A 55 -8.92 7.28 7.03
CA ASN A 55 -8.35 7.08 5.71
C ASN A 55 -7.58 5.75 5.62
N GLN A 56 -6.82 5.38 6.66
CA GLN A 56 -6.16 4.06 6.72
C GLN A 56 -7.16 2.91 6.58
N LYS A 57 -8.29 2.97 7.31
CA LYS A 57 -9.32 1.94 7.25
C LYS A 57 -10.00 1.89 5.88
N GLY A 58 -10.30 3.05 5.30
CA GLY A 58 -10.89 3.17 3.97
C GLY A 58 -9.98 2.52 2.92
N LEU A 59 -8.72 2.92 2.87
CA LEU A 59 -7.72 2.38 1.93
C LEU A 59 -7.56 0.86 2.06
N LEU A 60 -7.50 0.33 3.29
CA LEU A 60 -7.38 -1.11 3.53
C LEU A 60 -8.60 -1.89 3.00
N HIS A 61 -9.81 -1.40 3.25
CA HIS A 61 -11.03 -2.09 2.79
C HIS A 61 -11.15 -2.00 1.27
N SER A 62 -10.89 -0.84 0.67
CA SER A 62 -10.86 -0.69 -0.78
C SER A 62 -9.81 -1.59 -1.42
N ALA A 63 -8.61 -1.70 -0.84
CA ALA A 63 -7.58 -2.62 -1.34
C ALA A 63 -8.05 -4.08 -1.30
N LEU A 64 -8.75 -4.51 -0.25
CA LEU A 64 -9.32 -5.85 -0.16
C LEU A 64 -10.34 -6.09 -1.29
N GLU A 65 -11.29 -5.16 -1.48
CA GLU A 65 -12.28 -5.25 -2.56
C GLU A 65 -11.63 -5.34 -3.95
N LEU A 66 -10.57 -4.55 -4.20
CA LEU A 66 -9.81 -4.59 -5.46
C LEU A 66 -9.16 -5.97 -5.67
N THR A 67 -8.54 -6.53 -4.64
CA THR A 67 -7.89 -7.86 -4.74
C THR A 67 -8.88 -9.01 -4.92
N GLU A 68 -10.12 -8.84 -4.45
CA GLU A 68 -11.21 -9.80 -4.65
C GLU A 68 -11.89 -9.65 -6.02
N GLY A 69 -11.46 -8.70 -6.85
CA GLY A 69 -11.92 -8.51 -8.22
C GLY A 69 -13.16 -7.62 -8.34
N HIS A 70 -13.48 -6.82 -7.32
CA HIS A 70 -14.64 -5.92 -7.32
C HIS A 70 -14.38 -4.55 -7.98
N TYR A 71 -13.29 -4.40 -8.75
CA TYR A 71 -13.02 -3.15 -9.44
C TYR A 71 -14.06 -2.86 -10.52
N ARG A 72 -14.79 -1.75 -10.36
CA ARG A 72 -15.54 -1.07 -11.42
C ARG A 72 -14.80 0.20 -11.76
N ALA A 73 -14.37 0.35 -13.01
CA ALA A 73 -13.90 1.64 -13.50
C ALA A 73 -15.03 2.66 -13.33
N VAL A 74 -14.79 3.71 -12.55
CA VAL A 74 -15.72 4.83 -12.39
C VAL A 74 -15.54 5.70 -13.63
N GLY A 75 -16.39 5.52 -14.64
CA GLY A 75 -16.33 6.32 -15.87
C GLY A 75 -17.03 5.75 -17.12
N ASP A 76 -17.66 4.59 -17.04
CA ASP A 76 -18.27 3.90 -18.20
C ASP A 76 -19.77 4.21 -18.42
N ASP A 77 -20.26 5.39 -17.95
CA ASP A 77 -21.61 5.92 -18.24
C ASP A 77 -21.56 7.30 -18.94
#